data_AF-A0A7S3Z8A1-F1
#
_entry.id   AF-A0A7S3Z8A1-F1
#
_cell.length_a   1.000
_cell.length_b   1.000
_cell.length_c   1.000
_cell.angle_alpha   90.00
_cell.angle_beta   90.00
_cell.angle_gamma   90.00
#
_symmetry.space_group_name_H-M   'P 1'
#
loop_
_entity.id
_entity.type
_entity.pdbx_description
1 polymer ?
#
loop_
_entity_poly.entity_id
_entity_poly.type
_entity_poly.pdbx_seq_one_letter_code
_entity_poly.pdbx_strand_id
1 'polypeptide(L)'
;GDERLKDAVLACLDAALNTFDPTVQTALLRAASYGKLFCEDVDGDLRDDFVEKCQQVRILHNVRDPAIGLPLTYTQFESLGLETLVHRLVSRHSHQLALKICEAAGLSQQKQRVLEHWACARIRSLAGTEDAAVLGRQIIQKLAICPGMSFGKIAGTAYDCGMKDLATMVLDQEPKANDQVSLLLEMFQDDRALKKAVESRDADLIYEVLLHIKSRLPHEGGGGIKLGSGHSEPQDPQEKKFYSLLRKCPVVLHHLVAYYENTGLDPADKAGRQSIEGLKKVYYELKMEPQAGRIKVVESYMKMDWKQRLRMLEIAKDLFKNDPYVAAATGAQVRLLQIQRKCEADYRSKFVDLSVNATLAKLIRLGHTDRAARIRKEFAVPEKRFWHIQVQTLAEEQDWNGLSTLAASRRAPPIGYEPFIEACVANDSTPEAVKYISKLALPNEKMEWLCSIQCFGEAAEVAKDEKNVDALRYISRCAKGKPVVKRRIDAMIRELGG
;
A
#
# COMPACT_ATOMS: atom_id res chain seq x y z
N GLY A 1 -55.87 45.64 -32.51
CA GLY A 1 -56.67 44.45 -32.88
C GLY A 1 -56.18 43.27 -32.07
N ASP A 2 -54.89 42.94 -32.23
CA ASP A 2 -54.25 41.77 -31.63
C ASP A 2 -54.19 41.70 -30.09
N GLU A 3 -53.88 42.79 -29.38
CA GLU A 3 -53.71 42.70 -27.91
C GLU A 3 -54.96 42.22 -27.17
N ARG A 4 -56.15 42.73 -27.55
CA ARG A 4 -57.43 42.30 -26.94
C ARG A 4 -57.75 40.83 -27.22
N LEU A 5 -57.27 40.30 -28.35
CA LEU A 5 -57.48 38.90 -28.70
C LEU A 5 -56.53 37.99 -27.91
N LYS A 6 -55.28 38.42 -27.72
CA LYS A 6 -54.32 37.74 -26.83
C LYS A 6 -54.85 37.67 -25.39
N ASP A 7 -55.36 38.77 -24.85
CA ASP A 7 -55.96 38.82 -23.51
C ASP A 7 -57.17 37.89 -23.38
N ALA A 8 -58.03 37.82 -24.41
CA ALA A 8 -59.18 36.92 -24.42
C ALA A 8 -58.76 35.43 -24.45
N VAL A 9 -57.71 35.09 -25.21
CA VAL A 9 -57.15 33.74 -25.24
C VAL A 9 -56.57 33.36 -23.87
N LEU A 10 -55.80 34.25 -23.23
CA LEU A 10 -55.25 34.03 -21.89
C LEU A 10 -56.36 33.89 -20.83
N ALA A 11 -57.38 34.74 -20.88
CA ALA A 11 -58.53 34.64 -19.98
C ALA A 11 -59.31 33.33 -20.15
N CYS A 12 -59.46 32.82 -21.38
CA CYS A 12 -60.04 31.50 -21.63
C CYS A 12 -59.20 30.37 -21.03
N LEU A 13 -57.87 30.47 -21.08
CA LEU A 13 -56.96 29.50 -20.46
C LEU A 13 -57.04 29.55 -18.92
N ASP A 14 -57.08 30.74 -18.33
CA ASP A 14 -57.22 30.92 -16.88
C ASP A 14 -58.57 30.43 -16.36
N ALA A 15 -59.63 30.68 -17.12
CA ALA A 15 -60.95 30.12 -16.82
C ALA A 15 -60.95 28.59 -16.89
N ALA A 16 -60.24 27.98 -17.85
CA ALA A 16 -60.12 26.53 -17.96
C ALA A 16 -59.40 25.89 -16.76
N LEU A 17 -58.37 26.56 -16.21
CA LEU A 17 -57.63 26.09 -15.02
C LEU A 17 -58.50 26.06 -13.75
N ASN A 18 -59.35 27.06 -13.58
CA ASN A 18 -60.20 27.22 -12.40
C ASN A 18 -61.53 26.44 -12.47
N THR A 19 -61.94 26.02 -13.66
CA THR A 19 -63.18 25.25 -13.85
C THR A 19 -62.98 23.78 -13.49
N PHE A 20 -63.99 23.17 -12.84
CA PHE A 20 -63.97 21.75 -12.46
C PHE A 20 -64.71 20.85 -13.46
N ASP A 21 -65.66 21.40 -14.23
CA ASP A 21 -66.44 20.65 -15.21
C ASP A 21 -65.62 20.37 -16.49
N PRO A 22 -65.39 19.09 -16.84
CA PRO A 22 -64.63 18.71 -18.03
C PRO A 22 -65.22 19.22 -19.36
N THR A 23 -66.55 19.37 -19.43
CA THR A 23 -67.22 19.83 -20.65
C THR A 23 -66.90 21.31 -20.92
N VAL A 24 -66.97 22.13 -19.87
CA VAL A 24 -66.64 23.55 -19.90
C VAL A 24 -65.13 23.75 -20.11
N GLN A 25 -64.27 22.95 -19.44
CA GLN A 25 -62.83 22.97 -19.68
C GLN A 25 -62.49 22.72 -21.16
N THR A 26 -63.11 21.71 -21.78
CA THR A 26 -62.87 21.37 -23.19
C THR A 26 -63.36 22.48 -24.13
N ALA A 27 -64.52 23.08 -23.84
CA ALA A 27 -65.05 24.19 -24.63
C ALA A 27 -64.13 25.42 -24.59
N LEU A 28 -63.64 25.79 -23.40
CA LEU A 28 -62.72 26.92 -23.20
C LEU A 28 -61.37 26.68 -23.89
N LEU A 29 -60.82 25.47 -23.81
CA LEU A 29 -59.58 25.10 -24.50
C LEU A 29 -59.72 25.15 -26.02
N ARG A 30 -60.88 24.73 -26.58
CA ARG A 30 -61.18 24.85 -28.02
C ARG A 30 -61.30 26.30 -28.46
N ALA A 31 -61.94 27.14 -27.64
CA ALA A 31 -62.04 28.58 -27.89
C ALA A 31 -60.65 29.24 -27.89
N ALA A 32 -59.82 28.93 -26.90
CA ALA A 32 -58.44 29.40 -26.82
C ALA A 32 -57.58 28.90 -28.00
N SER A 33 -57.73 27.62 -28.41
CA SER A 33 -56.99 27.05 -29.55
C SER A 33 -57.36 27.71 -30.88
N TYR A 34 -58.64 28.06 -31.05
CA TYR A 34 -59.10 28.77 -32.23
C TYR A 34 -58.60 30.21 -32.24
N GLY A 35 -58.73 30.94 -31.12
CA GLY A 35 -58.27 32.32 -30.99
C GLY A 35 -56.77 32.49 -31.24
N LYS A 36 -55.96 31.53 -30.77
CA LYS A 36 -54.50 31.50 -30.99
C LYS A 36 -54.09 31.54 -32.48
N LEU A 37 -54.90 30.99 -33.39
CA LEU A 37 -54.58 30.98 -34.83
C LEU A 37 -54.60 32.37 -35.47
N PHE A 38 -55.24 33.35 -34.83
CA PHE A 38 -55.44 34.69 -35.35
C PHE A 38 -54.55 35.75 -34.69
N CYS A 39 -53.71 35.35 -33.73
CA CYS A 39 -52.77 36.24 -33.05
C CYS A 39 -51.40 36.20 -33.74
N GLU A 40 -50.80 37.37 -34.00
CA GLU A 40 -49.39 37.44 -34.41
C GLU A 40 -48.47 37.16 -33.20
N ASP A 41 -47.82 36.00 -33.21
CA ASP A 41 -46.95 35.49 -32.13
C ASP A 41 -45.47 35.69 -32.49
N VAL A 42 -45.03 36.95 -32.49
CA VAL A 42 -43.70 37.38 -32.95
C VAL A 42 -42.56 36.80 -32.10
N ASP A 43 -42.82 36.61 -30.80
CA ASP A 43 -41.82 36.17 -29.81
C ASP A 43 -42.01 34.71 -29.36
N GLY A 44 -43.16 34.08 -29.65
CA GLY A 44 -43.47 32.69 -29.26
C GLY A 44 -44.04 32.53 -27.85
N ASP A 45 -44.13 33.60 -27.07
CA ASP A 45 -44.60 33.61 -25.68
C ASP A 45 -46.02 33.05 -25.53
N LEU A 46 -46.95 33.46 -26.42
CA LEU A 46 -48.33 32.99 -26.37
C LEU A 46 -48.43 31.49 -26.66
N ARG A 47 -47.50 30.95 -27.46
CA ARG A 47 -47.43 29.54 -27.76
C ARG A 47 -46.98 28.73 -26.56
N ASP A 48 -45.96 29.21 -25.86
CA ASP A 48 -45.37 28.54 -24.70
C ASP A 48 -46.33 28.58 -23.49
N ASP A 49 -46.93 29.73 -23.20
CA ASP A 49 -47.97 29.89 -22.17
C ASP A 49 -49.16 28.96 -22.41
N PHE A 50 -49.59 28.85 -23.67
CA PHE A 50 -50.69 27.95 -24.03
C PHE A 50 -50.33 26.49 -23.74
N VAL A 51 -49.11 26.06 -24.06
CA VAL A 51 -48.65 24.68 -23.83
C VAL A 51 -48.56 24.42 -22.33
N GLU A 52 -48.00 25.35 -21.56
CA GLU A 52 -47.87 25.23 -20.11
C GLU A 52 -49.24 25.15 -19.43
N LYS A 53 -50.16 26.08 -19.73
CA LYS A 53 -51.51 26.06 -19.13
C LYS A 53 -52.29 24.81 -19.54
N CYS A 54 -52.18 24.35 -20.79
CA CYS A 54 -52.77 23.07 -21.20
C CYS A 54 -52.21 21.88 -20.42
N GLN A 55 -50.91 21.88 -20.14
CA GLN A 55 -50.26 20.85 -19.33
C GLN A 55 -50.77 20.90 -17.88
N GLN A 56 -50.87 22.07 -17.28
CA GLN A 56 -51.41 22.27 -15.93
C GLN A 56 -52.89 21.83 -15.83
N VAL A 57 -53.73 22.18 -16.82
CA VAL A 57 -55.13 21.69 -16.90
C VAL A 57 -55.17 20.17 -16.96
N ARG A 58 -54.32 19.53 -17.79
CA ARG A 58 -54.26 18.06 -17.87
C ARG A 58 -53.86 17.43 -16.53
N ILE A 59 -52.88 18.00 -15.83
CA ILE A 59 -52.45 17.51 -14.51
C ILE A 59 -53.60 17.63 -13.51
N LEU A 60 -54.22 18.81 -13.41
CA LEU A 60 -55.35 19.06 -12.52
C LEU A 60 -56.54 18.14 -12.82
N HIS A 61 -56.90 17.97 -14.09
CA HIS A 61 -57.99 17.09 -14.50
C HIS A 61 -57.76 15.65 -14.02
N ASN A 62 -56.57 15.09 -14.25
CA ASN A 62 -56.28 13.73 -13.79
C ASN A 62 -56.27 13.63 -12.27
N VAL A 63 -55.70 14.60 -11.56
CA VAL A 63 -55.59 14.56 -10.10
C VAL A 63 -56.96 14.73 -9.41
N ARG A 64 -57.87 15.46 -10.05
CA ARG A 64 -59.27 15.64 -9.61
C ARG A 64 -60.15 14.41 -9.84
N ASP A 65 -59.67 13.39 -10.56
CA ASP A 65 -60.42 12.15 -10.76
C ASP A 65 -60.81 11.54 -9.39
N PRO A 66 -62.08 11.13 -9.19
CA PRO A 66 -62.55 10.55 -7.94
C PRO A 66 -61.71 9.35 -7.46
N ALA A 67 -61.11 8.58 -8.37
CA ALA A 67 -60.25 7.45 -8.04
C ALA A 67 -58.92 7.85 -7.38
N ILE A 68 -58.41 9.06 -7.67
CA ILE A 68 -57.17 9.60 -7.09
C ILE A 68 -57.47 10.40 -5.81
N GLY A 69 -58.63 11.07 -5.77
CA GLY A 69 -59.19 11.68 -4.57
C GLY A 69 -58.47 12.95 -4.12
N LEU A 70 -58.02 13.79 -5.06
CA LEU A 70 -57.38 15.09 -4.78
C LEU A 70 -58.12 16.24 -5.50
N PRO A 71 -59.18 16.80 -4.89
CA PRO A 71 -59.94 17.92 -5.46
C PRO A 71 -59.18 19.25 -5.28
N LEU A 72 -58.10 19.44 -6.04
CA LEU A 72 -57.24 20.63 -5.96
C LEU A 72 -57.78 21.79 -6.80
N THR A 73 -57.89 22.98 -6.21
CA THR A 73 -58.05 24.23 -6.98
C THR A 73 -56.73 24.60 -7.67
N TYR A 74 -56.79 25.45 -8.69
CA TYR A 74 -55.58 25.94 -9.36
C TYR A 74 -54.67 26.70 -8.39
N THR A 75 -55.24 27.60 -7.59
CA THR A 75 -54.50 28.35 -6.55
C THR A 75 -53.80 27.45 -5.53
N GLN A 76 -54.45 26.34 -5.14
CA GLN A 76 -53.83 25.35 -4.26
C GLN A 76 -52.70 24.60 -4.97
N PHE A 77 -52.87 24.25 -6.25
CA PHE A 77 -51.83 23.61 -7.05
C PHE A 77 -50.58 24.48 -7.18
N GLU A 78 -50.75 25.78 -7.47
CA GLU A 78 -49.63 26.74 -7.50
C GLU A 78 -48.92 26.83 -6.15
N SER A 79 -49.67 26.97 -5.05
CA SER A 79 -49.09 27.07 -3.70
C SER A 79 -48.39 25.79 -3.24
N LEU A 80 -48.85 24.62 -3.71
CA LEU A 80 -48.32 23.32 -3.34
C LEU A 80 -47.03 22.99 -4.11
N GLY A 81 -46.99 23.40 -5.37
CA GLY A 81 -45.96 23.04 -6.33
C GLY A 81 -46.06 21.59 -6.84
N LEU A 82 -45.52 21.38 -8.03
CA LEU A 82 -45.52 20.08 -8.72
C LEU A 82 -44.80 18.98 -7.92
N GLU A 83 -43.72 19.30 -7.23
CA GLU A 83 -42.93 18.32 -6.46
C GLU A 83 -43.73 17.72 -5.30
N THR A 84 -44.44 18.56 -4.54
CA THR A 84 -45.23 18.11 -3.40
C THR A 84 -46.47 17.36 -3.84
N LEU A 85 -47.06 17.74 -4.99
CA LEU A 85 -48.12 16.97 -5.62
C LEU A 85 -47.65 15.55 -5.97
N VAL A 86 -46.48 15.43 -6.63
CA VAL A 86 -45.89 14.12 -6.95
C VAL A 86 -45.67 13.30 -5.68
N HIS A 87 -45.11 13.89 -4.62
CA HIS A 87 -44.95 13.21 -3.34
C HIS A 87 -46.28 12.67 -2.77
N ARG A 88 -47.35 13.47 -2.79
CA ARG A 88 -48.69 13.05 -2.34
C ARG A 88 -49.27 11.91 -3.18
N LEU A 89 -49.07 11.93 -4.50
CA LEU A 89 -49.50 10.86 -5.40
C LEU A 89 -48.75 9.55 -5.12
N VAL A 90 -47.45 9.64 -4.84
CA VAL A 90 -46.63 8.48 -4.45
C VAL A 90 -47.10 7.87 -3.14
N SER A 91 -47.39 8.70 -2.12
CA SER A 91 -47.94 8.24 -0.83
C SER A 91 -49.31 7.56 -0.96
N ARG A 92 -50.07 7.89 -2.01
CA ARG A 92 -51.35 7.26 -2.36
C ARG A 92 -51.20 6.04 -3.29
N HIS A 93 -49.99 5.54 -3.48
CA HIS A 93 -49.67 4.43 -4.40
C HIS A 93 -50.07 4.67 -5.86
N SER A 94 -50.29 5.93 -6.27
CA SER A 94 -50.65 6.32 -7.63
C SER A 94 -49.40 6.54 -8.51
N HIS A 95 -48.51 5.55 -8.57
CA HIS A 95 -47.19 5.68 -9.20
C HIS A 95 -47.24 5.97 -10.71
N GLN A 96 -48.21 5.39 -11.44
CA GLN A 96 -48.34 5.57 -12.89
C GLN A 96 -48.67 7.03 -13.26
N LEU A 97 -49.54 7.68 -12.50
CA LEU A 97 -49.88 9.09 -12.72
C LEU A 97 -48.69 9.98 -12.35
N ALA A 98 -48.06 9.71 -11.20
CA ALA A 98 -46.89 10.45 -10.76
C ALA A 98 -45.74 10.41 -11.78
N LEU A 99 -45.49 9.25 -12.41
CA LEU A 99 -44.50 9.10 -13.49
C LEU A 99 -44.84 9.95 -14.71
N LYS A 100 -46.10 9.90 -15.19
CA LYS A 100 -46.55 10.70 -16.34
C LYS A 100 -46.42 12.21 -16.07
N ILE A 101 -46.71 12.64 -14.84
CA ILE A 101 -46.55 14.05 -14.44
C ILE A 101 -45.06 14.44 -14.44
N CYS A 102 -44.18 13.60 -13.89
CA CYS A 102 -42.74 13.86 -13.90
C CYS A 102 -42.17 13.91 -15.32
N GLU A 103 -42.64 13.03 -16.22
CA GLU A 103 -42.21 13.02 -17.63
C GLU A 103 -42.70 14.25 -18.38
N ALA A 104 -43.95 14.66 -18.16
CA ALA A 104 -44.49 15.88 -18.77
C ALA A 104 -43.74 17.13 -18.27
N ALA A 105 -43.41 17.20 -16.98
CA ALA A 105 -42.78 18.36 -16.36
C ALA A 105 -41.24 18.35 -16.43
N GLY A 106 -40.61 17.33 -17.03
CA GLY A 106 -39.15 17.22 -17.09
C GLY A 106 -38.47 17.00 -15.73
N LEU A 107 -39.20 16.57 -14.70
CA LEU A 107 -38.69 16.42 -13.33
C LEU A 107 -37.95 15.09 -13.15
N SER A 108 -36.70 15.03 -13.64
CA SER A 108 -35.87 13.82 -13.62
C SER A 108 -35.60 13.28 -12.21
N GLN A 109 -35.28 14.13 -11.24
CA GLN A 109 -35.02 13.71 -9.85
C GLN A 109 -36.27 13.13 -9.17
N GLN A 110 -37.43 13.75 -9.37
CA GLN A 110 -38.69 13.26 -8.80
C GLN A 110 -39.11 11.94 -9.46
N LYS A 111 -38.87 11.78 -10.77
CA LYS A 111 -39.05 10.50 -11.47
C LYS A 111 -38.28 9.37 -10.79
N GLN A 112 -37.01 9.61 -10.42
CA GLN A 112 -36.19 8.62 -9.71
C GLN A 112 -36.80 8.25 -8.34
N ARG A 113 -37.26 9.25 -7.57
CA ARG A 113 -37.93 9.02 -6.27
C ARG A 113 -39.24 8.23 -6.39
N VAL A 114 -40.04 8.50 -7.42
CA VAL A 114 -41.28 7.74 -7.69
C VAL A 114 -40.96 6.27 -7.96
N LEU A 115 -39.93 6.01 -8.77
CA LEU A 115 -39.50 4.65 -9.11
C LEU A 115 -38.89 3.90 -7.91
N GLU A 116 -38.07 4.58 -7.10
CA GLU A 116 -37.54 4.04 -5.85
C GLU A 116 -38.68 3.60 -4.93
N HIS A 117 -39.65 4.49 -4.68
CA HIS A 117 -40.80 4.17 -3.84
C HIS A 117 -41.68 3.08 -4.43
N TRP A 118 -41.91 3.08 -5.74
CA TRP A 118 -42.66 2.01 -6.42
C TRP A 118 -41.99 0.65 -6.20
N ALA A 119 -40.66 0.56 -6.38
CA ALA A 119 -39.92 -0.67 -6.18
C ALA A 119 -40.01 -1.15 -4.73
N CYS A 120 -39.80 -0.27 -3.75
CA CYS A 120 -39.92 -0.59 -2.33
C CYS A 120 -41.35 -1.05 -1.96
N ALA A 121 -42.38 -0.39 -2.49
CA ALA A 121 -43.78 -0.78 -2.26
C ALA A 121 -44.09 -2.14 -2.90
N ARG A 122 -43.56 -2.40 -4.10
CA ARG A 122 -43.74 -3.67 -4.81
C ARG A 122 -43.07 -4.82 -4.05
N ILE A 123 -41.85 -4.63 -3.55
CA ILE A 123 -41.14 -5.61 -2.72
C ILE A 123 -41.93 -5.92 -1.45
N ARG A 124 -42.37 -4.88 -0.72
CA ARG A 124 -43.19 -5.06 0.49
C ARG A 124 -44.48 -5.82 0.21
N SER A 125 -45.13 -5.56 -0.92
CA SER A 125 -46.40 -6.21 -1.28
C SER A 125 -46.26 -7.69 -1.69
N LEU A 126 -45.10 -8.08 -2.21
CA LEU A 126 -44.84 -9.41 -2.76
C LEU A 126 -43.86 -10.24 -1.92
N ALA A 127 -43.48 -9.73 -0.75
CA ALA A 127 -42.61 -10.43 0.17
C ALA A 127 -43.27 -11.76 0.59
N GLY A 128 -42.63 -12.88 0.22
CA GLY A 128 -43.06 -14.23 0.57
C GLY A 128 -44.03 -14.91 -0.41
N THR A 129 -44.48 -14.24 -1.49
CA THR A 129 -45.43 -14.83 -2.45
C THR A 129 -44.80 -15.18 -3.80
N GLU A 130 -43.83 -14.41 -4.27
CA GLU A 130 -43.15 -14.63 -5.55
C GLU A 130 -41.68 -15.04 -5.37
N ASP A 131 -41.13 -15.69 -6.38
CA ASP A 131 -39.69 -16.00 -6.45
C ASP A 131 -38.86 -14.71 -6.48
N ALA A 132 -38.00 -14.54 -5.48
CA ALA A 132 -37.13 -13.39 -5.29
C ALA A 132 -36.31 -13.03 -6.55
N ALA A 133 -35.83 -14.03 -7.29
CA ALA A 133 -35.03 -13.82 -8.49
C ALA A 133 -35.86 -13.27 -9.68
N VAL A 134 -37.12 -13.70 -9.82
CA VAL A 134 -38.02 -13.20 -10.88
C VAL A 134 -38.39 -11.75 -10.59
N LEU A 135 -38.81 -11.49 -9.36
CA LEU A 135 -39.19 -10.15 -8.90
C LEU A 135 -38.05 -9.15 -9.12
N GLY A 136 -36.82 -9.50 -8.73
CA GLY A 136 -35.71 -8.59 -8.90
C GLY A 136 -35.31 -8.34 -10.35
N ARG A 137 -35.38 -9.34 -11.24
CA ARG A 137 -35.17 -9.10 -12.68
C ARG A 137 -36.18 -8.13 -13.26
N GLN A 138 -37.45 -8.25 -12.88
CA GLN A 138 -38.50 -7.32 -13.33
C GLN A 138 -38.26 -5.89 -12.83
N ILE A 139 -37.85 -5.76 -11.56
CA ILE A 139 -37.54 -4.45 -10.97
C ILE A 139 -36.33 -3.83 -11.69
N ILE A 140 -35.23 -4.57 -11.82
CA ILE A 140 -34.01 -4.09 -12.48
C ILE A 140 -34.30 -3.70 -13.93
N GLN A 141 -35.05 -4.50 -14.69
CA GLN A 141 -35.41 -4.19 -16.08
C GLN A 141 -36.19 -2.87 -16.21
N LYS A 142 -37.12 -2.60 -15.28
CA LYS A 142 -37.90 -1.36 -15.27
C LYS A 142 -37.08 -0.15 -14.82
N LEU A 143 -36.16 -0.34 -13.87
CA LEU A 143 -35.31 0.73 -13.35
C LEU A 143 -34.15 1.08 -14.30
N ALA A 144 -33.67 0.12 -15.09
CA ALA A 144 -32.60 0.31 -16.08
C ALA A 144 -32.93 1.35 -17.16
N ILE A 145 -34.21 1.69 -17.33
CA ILE A 145 -34.69 2.73 -18.26
C ILE A 145 -34.20 4.12 -17.82
N CYS A 146 -33.90 4.33 -16.53
CA CYS A 146 -33.47 5.61 -15.99
C CYS A 146 -31.98 5.56 -15.57
N PRO A 147 -31.07 6.27 -16.28
CA PRO A 147 -29.67 6.32 -15.88
C PRO A 147 -29.49 7.08 -14.55
N GLY A 148 -28.58 6.61 -13.70
CA GLY A 148 -28.25 7.25 -12.42
C GLY A 148 -29.17 6.92 -11.24
N MET A 149 -30.03 5.89 -11.36
CA MET A 149 -30.78 5.36 -10.22
C MET A 149 -29.84 4.76 -9.17
N SER A 150 -30.08 5.07 -7.89
CA SER A 150 -29.50 4.32 -6.77
C SER A 150 -30.45 3.19 -6.36
N PHE A 151 -29.87 2.02 -6.15
CA PHE A 151 -30.50 0.77 -5.74
C PHE A 151 -30.32 0.49 -4.24
N GLY A 152 -29.46 1.23 -3.52
CA GLY A 152 -29.12 0.99 -2.12
C GLY A 152 -30.34 0.92 -1.19
N LYS A 153 -31.24 1.90 -1.24
CA LYS A 153 -32.47 1.86 -0.44
C LYS A 153 -33.41 0.72 -0.83
N ILE A 154 -33.48 0.38 -2.11
CA ILE A 154 -34.32 -0.72 -2.61
C ILE A 154 -33.78 -2.04 -2.06
N ALA A 155 -32.46 -2.25 -2.11
CA ALA A 155 -31.79 -3.40 -1.53
C ALA A 155 -31.98 -3.48 -0.01
N GLY A 156 -31.88 -2.35 0.72
CA GLY A 156 -32.17 -2.27 2.15
C GLY A 156 -33.60 -2.73 2.46
N THR A 157 -34.60 -2.22 1.73
CA THR A 157 -35.99 -2.66 1.94
C THR A 157 -36.21 -4.14 1.62
N ALA A 158 -35.51 -4.70 0.63
CA ALA A 158 -35.56 -6.14 0.34
C ALA A 158 -34.97 -6.96 1.49
N TYR A 159 -33.89 -6.48 2.09
CA TYR A 159 -33.27 -7.11 3.25
C TYR A 159 -34.18 -7.07 4.48
N ASP A 160 -34.80 -5.92 4.77
CA ASP A 160 -35.77 -5.76 5.86
C ASP A 160 -36.98 -6.70 5.71
N CYS A 161 -37.39 -6.97 4.47
CA CYS A 161 -38.45 -7.95 4.15
C CYS A 161 -37.98 -9.41 4.20
N GLY A 162 -36.73 -9.69 4.60
CA GLY A 162 -36.14 -11.03 4.66
C GLY A 162 -35.71 -11.61 3.31
N MET A 163 -35.83 -10.87 2.21
CA MET A 163 -35.50 -11.32 0.85
C MET A 163 -34.01 -11.10 0.55
N LYS A 164 -33.13 -11.84 1.23
CA LYS A 164 -31.67 -11.65 1.14
C LYS A 164 -31.12 -11.79 -0.28
N ASP A 165 -31.56 -12.80 -1.03
CA ASP A 165 -31.07 -13.03 -2.39
C ASP A 165 -31.44 -11.88 -3.34
N LEU A 166 -32.68 -11.38 -3.23
CA LEU A 166 -33.14 -10.19 -3.95
C LEU A 166 -32.31 -8.97 -3.56
N ALA A 167 -32.11 -8.72 -2.27
CA ALA A 167 -31.35 -7.59 -1.78
C ALA A 167 -29.94 -7.57 -2.39
N THR A 168 -29.27 -8.73 -2.42
CA THR A 168 -27.93 -8.81 -3.03
C THR A 168 -27.93 -8.63 -4.54
N MET A 169 -28.92 -9.19 -5.25
CA MET A 169 -29.02 -9.04 -6.70
C MET A 169 -29.32 -7.60 -7.13
N VAL A 170 -30.14 -6.89 -6.37
CA VAL A 170 -30.44 -5.46 -6.60
C VAL A 170 -29.21 -4.61 -6.28
N LEU A 171 -28.49 -4.92 -5.20
CA LEU A 171 -27.30 -4.21 -4.76
C LEU A 171 -26.11 -4.36 -5.73
N ASP A 172 -26.03 -5.48 -6.46
CA ASP A 172 -25.03 -5.68 -7.52
C ASP A 172 -25.15 -4.64 -8.67
N GLN A 173 -26.30 -3.96 -8.80
CA GLN A 173 -26.53 -2.90 -9.79
C GLN A 173 -26.18 -1.49 -9.25
N GLU A 174 -25.80 -1.35 -7.99
CA GLU A 174 -25.47 -0.05 -7.40
C GLU A 174 -24.23 0.56 -8.09
N PRO A 175 -24.34 1.78 -8.67
CA PRO A 175 -23.21 2.41 -9.34
C PRO A 175 -22.12 2.90 -8.38
N LYS A 176 -22.48 3.20 -7.12
CA LYS A 176 -21.57 3.71 -6.10
C LYS A 176 -21.03 2.58 -5.23
N ALA A 177 -19.74 2.32 -5.35
CA ALA A 177 -19.08 1.25 -4.59
C ALA A 177 -19.17 1.44 -3.06
N ASN A 178 -19.07 2.68 -2.55
CA ASN A 178 -19.17 2.95 -1.12
C ASN A 178 -20.54 2.54 -0.57
N ASP A 179 -21.63 3.05 -1.14
CA ASP A 179 -23.00 2.71 -0.71
C ASP A 179 -23.26 1.20 -0.83
N GLN A 180 -22.73 0.57 -1.88
CA GLN A 180 -22.81 -0.88 -2.09
C GLN A 180 -22.13 -1.66 -0.96
N VAL A 181 -20.89 -1.30 -0.64
CA VAL A 181 -20.06 -1.98 0.37
C VAL A 181 -20.60 -1.73 1.78
N SER A 182 -21.00 -0.50 2.11
CA SER A 182 -21.58 -0.16 3.41
C SER A 182 -22.83 -1.01 3.70
N LEU A 183 -23.73 -1.14 2.72
CA LEU A 183 -24.93 -1.98 2.90
C LEU A 183 -24.60 -3.48 2.98
N LEU A 184 -23.61 -3.97 2.22
CA LEU A 184 -23.14 -5.36 2.34
C LEU A 184 -22.57 -5.67 3.73
N LEU A 185 -21.89 -4.70 4.37
CA LEU A 185 -21.39 -4.84 5.74
C LEU A 185 -22.53 -4.91 6.75
N GLU A 186 -23.56 -4.05 6.62
CA GLU A 186 -24.77 -4.09 7.45
C GLU A 186 -25.52 -5.44 7.32
N MET A 187 -25.51 -6.02 6.11
CA MET A 187 -26.09 -7.33 5.83
C MET A 187 -25.22 -8.52 6.29
N PHE A 188 -24.09 -8.28 6.96
CA PHE A 188 -23.10 -9.29 7.39
C PHE A 188 -22.52 -10.13 6.23
N GLN A 189 -22.49 -9.59 5.01
CA GLN A 189 -21.98 -10.23 3.80
C GLN A 189 -20.49 -9.89 3.56
N ASP A 190 -19.64 -10.16 4.55
CA ASP A 190 -18.22 -9.76 4.57
C ASP A 190 -17.45 -10.21 3.30
N ASP A 191 -17.65 -11.46 2.87
CA ASP A 191 -17.02 -12.04 1.67
C ASP A 191 -17.34 -11.26 0.39
N ARG A 192 -18.57 -10.73 0.28
CA ARG A 192 -19.01 -9.95 -0.88
C ARG A 192 -18.58 -8.49 -0.75
N ALA A 193 -18.72 -7.88 0.43
CA ALA A 193 -18.26 -6.53 0.71
C ALA A 193 -16.79 -6.36 0.34
N LEU A 194 -15.96 -7.33 0.76
CA LEU A 194 -14.53 -7.32 0.50
C LEU A 194 -14.20 -7.47 -0.99
N LYS A 195 -14.89 -8.37 -1.71
CA LYS A 195 -14.70 -8.51 -3.16
C LYS A 195 -15.07 -7.23 -3.91
N LYS A 196 -16.20 -6.59 -3.55
CA LYS A 196 -16.65 -5.34 -4.16
C LYS A 196 -15.71 -4.17 -3.85
N ALA A 197 -15.19 -4.09 -2.63
CA ALA A 197 -14.16 -3.12 -2.29
C ALA A 197 -12.89 -3.32 -3.16
N VAL A 198 -12.43 -4.56 -3.35
CA VAL A 198 -11.29 -4.85 -4.23
C VAL A 198 -11.58 -4.52 -5.70
N GLU A 199 -12.78 -4.83 -6.19
CA GLU A 199 -13.22 -4.50 -7.56
C GLU A 199 -13.24 -2.98 -7.80
N SER A 200 -13.57 -2.19 -6.76
CA SER A 200 -13.56 -0.72 -6.83
C SER A 200 -12.17 -0.12 -7.00
N ARG A 201 -11.12 -0.87 -6.62
CA ARG A 201 -9.71 -0.42 -6.57
C ARG A 201 -9.47 0.78 -5.64
N ASP A 202 -10.42 1.09 -4.77
CA ASP A 202 -10.27 2.11 -3.74
C ASP A 202 -9.62 1.49 -2.50
N ALA A 203 -8.40 1.93 -2.18
CA ALA A 203 -7.66 1.43 -1.02
C ALA A 203 -8.34 1.81 0.29
N ASP A 204 -8.96 2.99 0.37
CA ASP A 204 -9.62 3.46 1.59
C ASP A 204 -10.85 2.61 1.88
N LEU A 205 -11.62 2.25 0.84
CA LEU A 205 -12.77 1.34 0.98
C LEU A 205 -12.34 -0.08 1.40
N ILE A 206 -11.22 -0.58 0.88
CA ILE A 206 -10.65 -1.87 1.33
C ILE A 206 -10.26 -1.81 2.80
N TYR A 207 -9.63 -0.71 3.24
CA TYR A 207 -9.27 -0.51 4.65
C TYR A 207 -10.50 -0.39 5.55
N GLU A 208 -11.52 0.34 5.13
CA GLU A 208 -12.77 0.49 5.87
C GLU A 208 -13.42 -0.88 6.13
N VAL A 209 -13.56 -1.70 5.09
CA VAL A 209 -14.10 -3.07 5.21
C VAL A 209 -13.25 -3.92 6.15
N LEU A 210 -11.92 -3.90 5.97
CA LEU A 210 -10.99 -4.66 6.79
C LEU A 210 -11.09 -4.30 8.28
N LEU A 211 -11.09 -3.00 8.58
CA LEU A 211 -11.16 -2.48 9.95
C LEU A 211 -12.53 -2.78 10.56
N HIS A 212 -13.62 -2.69 9.79
CA HIS A 212 -14.96 -3.02 10.25
C HIS A 212 -15.16 -4.53 10.52
N ILE A 213 -14.55 -5.41 9.72
CA ILE A 213 -14.54 -6.84 10.03
C ILE A 213 -13.69 -7.10 11.28
N LYS A 214 -12.52 -6.46 11.39
CA LYS A 214 -11.62 -6.63 12.54
C LYS A 214 -12.22 -6.09 13.85
N SER A 215 -12.95 -4.99 13.83
CA SER A 215 -13.58 -4.41 15.03
C SER A 215 -14.69 -5.28 15.62
N ARG A 216 -15.27 -6.17 14.80
CA ARG A 216 -16.25 -7.17 15.23
C ARG A 216 -15.62 -8.41 15.87
N LEU A 217 -14.32 -8.64 15.65
CA LEU A 217 -13.59 -9.70 16.35
C LEU A 217 -13.46 -9.32 17.84
N PRO A 218 -13.57 -10.28 18.77
CA PRO A 218 -13.43 -10.00 20.19
C PRO A 218 -12.12 -9.28 20.47
N HIS A 219 -12.22 -8.14 21.19
CA HIS A 219 -11.04 -7.38 21.62
C HIS A 219 -10.18 -8.26 22.52
N GLU A 220 -8.95 -8.48 22.07
CA GLU A 220 -7.97 -9.21 22.85
C GLU A 220 -7.52 -8.39 24.06
N GLY A 221 -8.19 -8.60 25.18
CA GLY A 221 -7.65 -8.22 26.47
C GLY A 221 -6.39 -9.03 26.76
N GLY A 222 -5.21 -8.42 26.66
CA GLY A 222 -4.02 -8.70 27.48
C GLY A 222 -3.53 -10.14 27.62
N GLY A 223 -3.99 -11.08 26.78
CA GLY A 223 -3.57 -12.47 26.78
C GLY A 223 -2.27 -12.60 26.02
N GLY A 224 -1.16 -12.24 26.67
CA GLY A 224 0.17 -12.46 26.10
C GLY A 224 0.26 -13.89 25.54
N ILE A 225 0.60 -14.00 24.26
CA ILE A 225 0.92 -15.29 23.65
C ILE A 225 1.95 -15.95 24.55
N LYS A 226 1.54 -17.01 25.27
CA LYS A 226 2.43 -17.77 26.14
C LYS A 226 3.57 -18.27 25.24
N LEU A 227 4.75 -17.68 25.45
CA LEU A 227 6.00 -18.13 24.82
C LEU A 227 6.39 -19.47 25.43
N GLY A 228 5.73 -20.51 24.98
CA GLY A 228 5.94 -21.87 25.43
C GLY A 228 4.77 -22.73 25.00
N SER A 229 5.04 -23.67 24.11
CA SER A 229 4.15 -24.72 23.61
C SER A 229 2.95 -24.30 22.74
N GLY A 230 2.96 -24.80 21.50
CA GLY A 230 1.74 -25.14 20.76
C GLY A 230 1.02 -23.96 20.11
N HIS A 231 0.95 -24.01 18.78
CA HIS A 231 -0.04 -23.30 17.98
C HIS A 231 -1.44 -23.63 18.52
N SER A 232 -2.07 -22.73 19.26
CA SER A 232 -3.51 -22.80 19.46
C SER A 232 -4.13 -22.20 18.21
N GLU A 233 -4.72 -23.05 17.36
CA GLU A 233 -5.63 -22.58 16.30
C GLU A 233 -6.62 -21.55 16.86
N PRO A 234 -7.11 -20.61 16.05
CA PRO A 234 -8.11 -19.64 16.48
C PRO A 234 -9.28 -20.40 17.07
N GLN A 235 -9.55 -20.25 18.36
CA GLN A 235 -10.67 -20.98 18.97
C GLN A 235 -12.01 -20.36 18.56
N ASP A 236 -12.00 -19.09 18.14
CA ASP A 236 -13.18 -18.34 17.72
C ASP A 236 -13.53 -18.60 16.23
N PRO A 237 -14.77 -19.07 15.95
CA PRO A 237 -15.29 -19.18 14.58
C PRO A 237 -15.18 -17.90 13.74
N GLN A 238 -15.31 -16.71 14.34
CA GLN A 238 -15.23 -15.44 13.62
C GLN A 238 -13.81 -15.14 13.16
N GLU A 239 -12.83 -15.44 14.00
CA GLU A 239 -11.41 -15.29 13.69
C GLU A 239 -10.98 -16.28 12.59
N LYS A 240 -11.45 -17.53 12.65
CA LYS A 240 -11.26 -18.50 11.56
C LYS A 240 -11.84 -17.98 10.24
N LYS A 241 -13.05 -17.40 10.28
CA LYS A 241 -13.69 -16.82 9.09
C LYS A 241 -12.82 -15.69 8.52
N PHE A 242 -12.32 -14.78 9.36
CA PHE A 242 -11.46 -13.67 8.94
C PHE A 242 -10.18 -14.14 8.24
N TYR A 243 -9.41 -15.06 8.82
CA TYR A 243 -8.19 -15.57 8.15
C TYR A 243 -8.52 -16.39 6.90
N SER A 244 -9.66 -17.08 6.86
CA SER A 244 -10.13 -17.74 5.64
C SER A 244 -10.39 -16.74 4.50
N LEU A 245 -10.89 -15.54 4.82
CA LEU A 245 -11.11 -14.46 3.87
C LEU A 245 -9.80 -13.90 3.33
N LEU A 246 -8.84 -13.63 4.21
CA LEU A 246 -7.51 -13.16 3.82
C LEU A 246 -6.80 -14.16 2.90
N ARG A 247 -6.96 -15.47 3.14
CA ARG A 247 -6.41 -16.52 2.26
C ARG A 247 -7.04 -16.50 0.86
N LYS A 248 -8.35 -16.22 0.76
CA LYS A 248 -9.07 -16.15 -0.53
C LYS A 248 -8.71 -14.90 -1.33
N CYS A 249 -8.28 -13.81 -0.67
CA CYS A 249 -8.03 -12.51 -1.31
C CYS A 249 -6.62 -11.97 -1.01
N PRO A 250 -5.61 -12.28 -1.84
CA PRO A 250 -4.22 -11.85 -1.62
C PRO A 250 -4.02 -10.32 -1.60
N VAL A 251 -4.80 -9.57 -2.38
CA VAL A 251 -4.76 -8.10 -2.40
C VAL A 251 -5.08 -7.53 -1.02
N VAL A 252 -6.12 -8.08 -0.39
CA VAL A 252 -6.56 -7.67 0.94
C VAL A 252 -5.51 -8.01 1.99
N LEU A 253 -4.92 -9.20 1.90
CA LEU A 253 -3.79 -9.60 2.74
C LEU A 253 -2.63 -8.62 2.59
N HIS A 254 -2.28 -8.21 1.36
CA HIS A 254 -1.23 -7.26 1.11
C HIS A 254 -1.53 -5.89 1.74
N HIS A 255 -2.75 -5.38 1.61
CA HIS A 255 -3.16 -4.14 2.27
C HIS A 255 -3.09 -4.24 3.80
N LEU A 256 -3.50 -5.38 4.38
CA LEU A 256 -3.42 -5.61 5.82
C LEU A 256 -1.96 -5.71 6.32
N VAL A 257 -1.09 -6.38 5.58
CA VAL A 257 0.35 -6.46 5.90
C VAL A 257 0.98 -5.07 5.80
N ALA A 258 0.73 -4.34 4.70
CA ALA A 258 1.20 -2.98 4.50
C ALA A 258 0.67 -2.03 5.59
N TYR A 259 -0.58 -2.23 6.03
CA TYR A 259 -1.14 -1.54 7.18
C TYR A 259 -0.25 -1.77 8.40
N TYR A 260 0.00 -3.01 8.83
CA TYR A 260 0.83 -3.22 10.01
C TYR A 260 2.30 -2.79 9.84
N GLU A 261 2.87 -2.89 8.65
CA GLU A 261 4.24 -2.44 8.38
C GLU A 261 4.38 -0.91 8.46
N ASN A 262 3.37 -0.17 7.98
CA ASN A 262 3.40 1.30 7.91
C ASN A 262 2.75 1.99 9.12
N THR A 263 1.74 1.37 9.72
CA THR A 263 0.93 1.94 10.80
C THR A 263 1.26 1.29 12.13
N GLY A 264 2.30 1.80 12.79
CA GLY A 264 2.41 1.79 14.25
C GLY A 264 1.41 2.77 14.88
N LEU A 265 0.11 2.58 14.61
CA LEU A 265 -0.97 3.57 14.84
C LEU A 265 -1.52 3.60 16.27
N ASP A 266 -0.70 3.28 17.26
CA ASP A 266 -0.93 3.81 18.60
C ASP A 266 0.16 4.86 18.85
N PRO A 267 -0.19 6.15 18.99
CA PRO A 267 0.75 7.19 19.43
C PRO A 267 1.46 6.81 20.74
N ALA A 268 0.92 5.86 21.52
CA ALA A 268 1.56 5.24 22.67
C ALA A 268 2.43 4.01 22.34
N ASP A 269 2.24 3.33 21.20
CA ASP A 269 3.07 2.21 20.72
C ASP A 269 4.29 2.71 19.92
N LYS A 270 5.09 3.57 20.55
CA LYS A 270 6.39 4.04 20.03
C LYS A 270 7.39 2.91 19.74
N ALA A 271 7.07 1.67 20.12
CA ALA A 271 7.91 0.49 19.95
C ALA A 271 7.44 -0.46 18.83
N GLY A 272 6.32 -0.18 18.17
CA GLY A 272 5.76 -1.02 17.09
C GLY A 272 5.35 -2.43 17.54
N ARG A 273 5.08 -2.62 18.83
CA ARG A 273 4.81 -3.95 19.42
C ARG A 273 3.46 -4.50 18.99
N GLN A 274 2.42 -3.68 18.90
CA GLN A 274 1.09 -4.09 18.45
C GLN A 274 1.09 -4.46 16.97
N SER A 275 1.83 -3.70 16.14
CA SER A 275 2.00 -4.00 14.72
C SER A 275 2.73 -5.32 14.47
N ILE A 276 3.80 -5.58 15.23
CA ILE A 276 4.53 -6.85 15.16
C ILE A 276 3.65 -8.01 15.62
N GLU A 277 2.86 -7.83 16.67
CA GLU A 277 1.95 -8.88 17.15
C GLU A 277 0.82 -9.17 16.14
N GLY A 278 0.30 -8.15 15.45
CA GLY A 278 -0.65 -8.30 14.35
C GLY A 278 -0.06 -9.08 13.17
N LEU A 279 1.12 -8.68 12.68
CA LEU A 279 1.83 -9.38 11.60
C LEU A 279 2.13 -10.84 11.96
N LYS A 280 2.60 -11.06 13.19
CA LYS A 280 2.88 -12.38 13.72
C LYS A 280 1.66 -13.29 13.57
N LYS A 281 0.50 -12.88 14.08
CA LYS A 281 -0.72 -13.69 13.97
C LYS A 281 -1.08 -13.99 12.53
N VAL A 282 -1.10 -12.97 11.66
CA VAL A 282 -1.36 -13.15 10.23
C VAL A 282 -0.43 -14.20 9.62
N TYR A 283 0.88 -14.10 9.87
CA TYR A 283 1.85 -15.03 9.30
C TYR A 283 1.75 -16.44 9.86
N TYR A 284 1.47 -16.60 11.16
CA TYR A 284 1.28 -17.93 11.75
C TYR A 284 -0.02 -18.59 11.28
N GLU A 285 -1.14 -17.86 11.28
CA GLU A 285 -2.46 -18.39 10.90
C GLU A 285 -2.56 -18.74 9.42
N LEU A 286 -1.91 -17.93 8.57
CA LEU A 286 -1.84 -18.21 7.14
C LEU A 286 -0.70 -19.17 6.78
N LYS A 287 0.05 -19.70 7.76
CA LYS A 287 1.19 -20.60 7.57
C LYS A 287 2.24 -20.01 6.61
N MET A 288 2.45 -18.70 6.68
CA MET A 288 3.48 -17.98 5.93
C MET A 288 4.83 -18.10 6.67
N GLU A 289 5.40 -19.31 6.61
CA GLU A 289 6.57 -19.69 7.42
C GLU A 289 7.78 -18.73 7.25
N PRO A 290 8.19 -18.31 6.03
CA PRO A 290 9.32 -17.40 5.87
C PRO A 290 9.09 -16.02 6.52
N GLN A 291 7.89 -15.47 6.37
CA GLN A 291 7.52 -14.18 6.95
C GLN A 291 7.45 -14.26 8.48
N ALA A 292 6.86 -15.35 9.01
CA ALA A 292 6.86 -15.64 10.45
C ALA A 292 8.27 -15.78 11.02
N GLY A 293 9.17 -16.45 10.29
CA GLY A 293 10.59 -16.57 10.65
C GLY A 293 11.29 -15.23 10.76
N ARG A 294 11.07 -14.32 9.79
CA ARG A 294 11.64 -12.96 9.81
C ARG A 294 11.18 -12.15 11.02
N ILE A 295 9.88 -12.18 11.33
CA ILE A 295 9.34 -11.53 12.52
C ILE A 295 9.97 -12.12 13.80
N LYS A 296 10.16 -13.44 13.84
CA LYS A 296 10.81 -14.10 14.98
C LYS A 296 12.26 -13.67 15.17
N VAL A 297 13.01 -13.46 14.08
CA VAL A 297 14.36 -12.90 14.14
C VAL A 297 14.33 -11.49 14.74
N VAL A 298 13.43 -10.61 14.27
CA VAL A 298 13.29 -9.25 14.82
C VAL A 298 12.95 -9.28 16.31
N GLU A 299 11.98 -10.11 16.72
CA GLU A 299 11.59 -10.27 18.13
C GLU A 299 12.77 -10.70 19.02
N SER A 300 13.67 -11.53 18.49
CA SER A 300 14.84 -12.03 19.22
C SER A 300 15.84 -10.93 19.62
N TYR A 301 15.92 -9.85 18.85
CA TYR A 301 16.78 -8.71 19.14
C TYR A 301 16.08 -7.60 19.94
N MET A 302 14.73 -7.62 20.02
CA MET A 302 13.98 -6.70 20.87
C MET A 302 14.04 -7.08 22.36
N LYS A 303 14.17 -8.38 22.67
CA LYS A 303 14.30 -8.87 24.05
C LYS A 303 15.77 -8.86 24.50
N MET A 304 16.00 -8.44 25.75
CA MET A 304 17.35 -8.31 26.33
C MET A 304 17.92 -9.63 26.87
N ASP A 305 17.12 -10.70 26.97
CA ASP A 305 17.60 -12.01 27.46
C ASP A 305 18.22 -12.86 26.34
N TRP A 306 19.48 -13.25 26.51
CA TRP A 306 20.22 -14.04 25.52
C TRP A 306 19.65 -15.46 25.33
N LYS A 307 19.15 -16.09 26.41
CA LYS A 307 18.58 -17.45 26.31
C LYS A 307 17.31 -17.43 25.47
N GLN A 308 16.46 -16.43 25.69
CA GLN A 308 15.29 -16.18 24.86
C GLN A 308 15.67 -15.86 23.41
N ARG A 309 16.68 -15.01 23.17
CA ARG A 309 17.18 -14.72 21.82
C ARG A 309 17.57 -15.99 21.06
N LEU A 310 18.38 -16.86 21.66
CA LEU A 310 18.77 -18.12 21.03
C LEU A 310 17.59 -19.04 20.75
N ARG A 311 16.67 -19.20 21.71
CA ARG A 311 15.46 -20.01 21.51
C ARG A 311 14.62 -19.49 20.34
N MET A 312 14.46 -18.18 20.22
CA MET A 312 13.71 -17.56 19.12
C MET A 312 14.40 -17.75 17.77
N LEU A 313 15.73 -17.63 17.70
CA LEU A 313 16.47 -17.86 16.47
C LEU A 313 16.43 -19.32 16.01
N GLU A 314 16.42 -20.29 16.94
CA GLU A 314 16.18 -21.70 16.58
C GLU A 314 14.77 -21.91 16.03
N ILE A 315 13.74 -21.32 16.65
CA ILE A 315 12.38 -21.35 16.11
C ILE A 315 12.33 -20.70 14.71
N ALA A 316 13.02 -19.57 14.52
CA ALA A 316 13.08 -18.89 13.22
C ALA A 316 13.75 -19.79 12.16
N LYS A 317 14.84 -20.47 12.50
CA LYS A 317 15.52 -21.42 11.63
C LYS A 317 14.60 -22.58 11.22
N ASP A 318 13.81 -23.12 12.14
CA ASP A 318 12.84 -24.19 11.83
C ASP A 318 11.73 -23.69 10.89
N LEU A 319 11.30 -22.43 11.04
CA LEU A 319 10.36 -21.79 10.12
C LEU A 319 10.96 -21.55 8.73
N PHE A 320 12.28 -21.38 8.63
CA PHE A 320 12.99 -21.26 7.36
C PHE A 320 13.34 -22.61 6.70
N LYS A 321 12.82 -23.75 7.18
CA LYS A 321 13.15 -25.08 6.62
C LYS A 321 13.01 -25.19 5.09
N ASN A 322 12.10 -24.42 4.50
CA ASN A 322 11.84 -24.38 3.05
C ASN A 322 12.73 -23.38 2.28
N ASP A 323 13.55 -22.60 2.98
CA ASP A 323 14.58 -21.70 2.44
C ASP A 323 15.95 -22.10 3.00
N PRO A 324 16.68 -23.01 2.32
CA PRO A 324 17.93 -23.57 2.83
C PRO A 324 18.98 -22.50 3.12
N TYR A 325 19.02 -21.43 2.33
CA TYR A 325 19.98 -20.35 2.50
C TYR A 325 19.69 -19.58 3.79
N VAL A 326 18.44 -19.14 3.99
CA VAL A 326 18.07 -18.36 5.18
C VAL A 326 18.11 -19.22 6.45
N ALA A 327 17.73 -20.49 6.38
CA ALA A 327 17.88 -21.44 7.49
C ALA A 327 19.36 -21.62 7.87
N ALA A 328 20.24 -21.81 6.88
CA ALA A 328 21.68 -21.94 7.11
C ALA A 328 22.28 -20.66 7.69
N ALA A 329 21.89 -19.48 7.18
CA ALA A 329 22.33 -18.20 7.70
C ALA A 329 21.86 -17.97 9.15
N THR A 330 20.61 -18.28 9.45
CA THR A 330 20.06 -18.19 10.82
C THR A 330 20.76 -19.17 11.77
N GLY A 331 21.02 -20.40 11.32
CA GLY A 331 21.81 -21.37 12.08
C GLY A 331 23.26 -20.94 12.31
N ALA A 332 23.90 -20.31 11.31
CA ALA A 332 25.22 -19.72 11.48
C ALA A 332 25.20 -18.59 12.51
N GLN A 333 24.16 -17.75 12.53
CA GLN A 333 24.00 -16.71 13.54
C GLN A 333 23.84 -17.28 14.96
N VAL A 334 23.04 -18.34 15.12
CA VAL A 334 22.91 -19.06 16.41
C VAL A 334 24.27 -19.57 16.88
N ARG A 335 25.05 -20.22 16.00
CA ARG A 335 26.40 -20.70 16.32
C ARG A 335 27.35 -19.56 16.68
N LEU A 336 27.31 -18.45 15.94
CA LEU A 336 28.15 -17.28 16.19
C LEU A 336 27.90 -16.69 17.58
N LEU A 337 26.63 -16.50 17.94
CA LEU A 337 26.25 -15.99 19.27
C LEU A 337 26.74 -16.91 20.39
N GLN A 338 26.66 -18.22 20.22
CA GLN A 338 27.17 -19.19 21.19
C GLN A 338 28.70 -19.10 21.33
N ILE A 339 29.43 -18.99 20.22
CA ILE A 339 30.90 -18.83 20.23
C ILE A 339 31.29 -17.51 20.89
N GLN A 340 30.62 -16.41 20.52
CA GLN A 340 30.86 -15.09 21.10
C GLN A 340 30.62 -15.12 22.60
N ARG A 341 29.52 -15.71 23.07
CA ARG A 341 29.23 -15.82 24.50
C ARG A 341 30.30 -16.60 25.26
N LYS A 342 30.84 -17.67 24.68
CA LYS A 342 32.01 -18.38 25.24
C LYS A 342 33.24 -17.48 25.27
N CYS A 343 33.52 -16.73 24.20
CA CYS A 343 34.63 -15.77 24.16
C CYS A 343 34.49 -14.66 25.21
N GLU A 344 33.27 -14.17 25.49
CA GLU A 344 33.05 -13.19 26.57
C GLU A 344 33.40 -13.75 27.94
N ALA A 345 33.07 -15.03 28.19
CA ALA A 345 33.42 -15.71 29.42
C ALA A 345 34.93 -15.96 29.54
N ASP A 346 35.56 -16.44 28.46
CA ASP A 346 36.99 -16.80 28.44
C ASP A 346 37.90 -15.56 28.55
N TYR A 347 37.54 -14.48 27.86
CA TYR A 347 38.42 -13.31 27.66
C TYR A 347 37.96 -12.05 28.39
N ARG A 348 36.82 -12.09 29.11
CA ARG A 348 36.24 -10.95 29.84
C ARG A 348 36.11 -9.68 28.98
N SER A 349 35.82 -9.85 27.69
CA SER A 349 35.65 -8.76 26.71
C SER A 349 34.34 -8.93 25.94
N LYS A 350 33.72 -7.85 25.50
CA LYS A 350 32.42 -7.90 24.77
C LYS A 350 32.59 -8.50 23.37
N PHE A 351 31.83 -9.53 23.02
CA PHE A 351 31.88 -10.18 21.70
C PHE A 351 30.51 -10.32 21.05
N VAL A 352 29.45 -10.40 21.85
CA VAL A 352 28.10 -10.61 21.34
C VAL A 352 27.71 -9.50 20.37
N ASP A 353 27.00 -9.88 19.31
CA ASP A 353 26.50 -9.01 18.23
C ASP A 353 27.59 -8.44 17.28
N LEU A 354 28.85 -8.85 17.42
CA LEU A 354 29.85 -8.61 16.38
C LEU A 354 29.57 -9.46 15.14
N SER A 355 29.95 -8.98 13.96
CA SER A 355 29.98 -9.84 12.76
C SER A 355 31.07 -10.91 12.87
N VAL A 356 31.03 -11.94 12.03
CA VAL A 356 32.12 -12.95 11.95
C VAL A 356 33.48 -12.26 11.74
N ASN A 357 33.56 -11.30 10.81
CA ASN A 357 34.79 -10.58 10.52
C ASN A 357 35.29 -9.77 11.72
N ALA A 358 34.39 -9.05 12.39
CA ALA A 358 34.74 -8.26 13.58
C ALA A 358 35.14 -9.16 14.77
N THR A 359 34.53 -10.34 14.89
CA THR A 359 34.90 -11.36 15.88
C THR A 359 36.31 -11.88 15.62
N LEU A 360 36.65 -12.18 14.36
CA LEU A 360 37.99 -12.62 13.96
C LEU A 360 39.04 -11.54 14.21
N ALA A 361 38.78 -10.30 13.78
CA ALA A 361 39.65 -9.16 14.03
C ALA A 361 39.90 -8.99 15.53
N LYS A 362 38.84 -9.01 16.35
CA LYS A 362 38.97 -8.87 17.80
C LYS A 362 39.79 -9.99 18.44
N LEU A 363 39.63 -11.24 17.99
CA LEU A 363 40.47 -12.35 18.48
C LEU A 363 41.94 -12.19 18.10
N ILE A 364 42.22 -11.65 16.92
CA ILE A 364 43.60 -11.35 16.49
C ILE A 364 44.21 -10.25 17.37
N ARG A 365 43.46 -9.16 17.67
CA ARG A 365 43.91 -8.10 18.59
C ARG A 365 44.25 -8.63 19.99
N LEU A 366 43.51 -9.63 20.45
CA LEU A 366 43.77 -10.28 21.74
C LEU A 366 44.88 -11.35 21.68
N GLY A 367 45.53 -11.55 20.53
CA GLY A 367 46.59 -12.54 20.35
C GLY A 367 46.12 -13.99 20.18
N HIS A 368 44.81 -14.24 20.04
CA HIS A 368 44.23 -15.58 19.92
C HIS A 368 44.04 -16.02 18.46
N THR A 369 45.13 -16.00 17.69
CA THR A 369 45.15 -16.31 16.24
C THR A 369 44.69 -17.74 15.92
N ASP A 370 45.00 -18.72 16.75
CA ASP A 370 44.56 -20.12 16.56
C ASP A 370 43.04 -20.27 16.65
N ARG A 371 42.41 -19.56 17.59
CA ARG A 371 40.94 -19.57 17.74
C ARG A 371 40.29 -18.86 16.57
N ALA A 372 40.87 -17.76 16.10
CA ALA A 372 40.43 -17.08 14.89
C ALA A 372 40.51 -18.01 13.66
N ALA A 373 41.60 -18.79 13.51
CA ALA A 373 41.74 -19.76 12.43
C ALA A 373 40.72 -20.90 12.49
N ARG A 374 40.33 -21.36 13.69
CA ARG A 374 39.25 -22.34 13.88
C ARG A 374 37.89 -21.77 13.47
N ILE A 375 37.55 -20.56 13.93
CA ILE A 375 36.29 -19.89 13.58
C ILE A 375 36.23 -19.61 12.06
N ARG A 376 37.34 -19.21 11.44
CA ARG A 376 37.43 -19.06 9.99
C ARG A 376 37.01 -20.33 9.24
N LYS A 377 37.50 -21.49 9.68
CA LYS A 377 37.14 -22.79 9.10
C LYS A 377 35.65 -23.11 9.34
N GLU A 378 35.16 -22.90 10.56
CA GLU A 378 33.77 -23.19 10.94
C GLU A 378 32.74 -22.37 10.15
N PHE A 379 33.05 -21.10 9.86
CA PHE A 379 32.19 -20.21 9.07
C PHE A 379 32.56 -20.16 7.59
N ALA A 380 33.46 -21.04 7.14
CA ALA A 380 33.94 -21.11 5.75
C ALA A 380 34.36 -19.74 5.18
N VAL A 381 35.00 -18.90 6.00
CA VAL A 381 35.47 -17.58 5.57
C VAL A 381 36.58 -17.77 4.53
N PRO A 382 36.44 -17.18 3.31
CA PRO A 382 37.44 -17.32 2.26
C PRO A 382 38.84 -16.95 2.73
N GLU A 383 39.84 -17.70 2.28
CA GLU A 383 41.23 -17.48 2.70
C GLU A 383 41.68 -16.04 2.43
N LYS A 384 41.44 -15.54 1.22
CA LYS A 384 41.74 -14.13 0.86
C LYS A 384 41.10 -13.13 1.83
N ARG A 385 39.84 -13.35 2.22
CA ARG A 385 39.13 -12.46 3.17
C ARG A 385 39.78 -12.49 4.55
N PHE A 386 40.19 -13.67 5.03
CA PHE A 386 40.88 -13.81 6.30
C PHE A 386 42.23 -13.07 6.30
N TRP A 387 42.99 -13.18 5.21
CA TRP A 387 44.26 -12.45 5.06
C TRP A 387 44.04 -10.93 5.10
N HIS A 388 43.03 -10.40 4.41
CA HIS A 388 42.69 -8.97 4.52
C HIS A 388 42.36 -8.55 5.95
N ILE A 389 41.57 -9.37 6.67
CA ILE A 389 41.23 -9.08 8.07
C ILE A 389 42.49 -9.06 8.94
N GLN A 390 43.39 -10.02 8.76
CA GLN A 390 44.65 -10.07 9.52
C GLN A 390 45.54 -8.86 9.23
N VAL A 391 45.72 -8.51 7.96
CA VAL A 391 46.53 -7.35 7.55
C VAL A 391 45.97 -6.04 8.10
N GLN A 392 44.67 -5.81 7.93
CA GLN A 392 44.00 -4.62 8.45
C GLN A 392 44.11 -4.54 9.97
N THR A 393 43.82 -5.65 10.66
CA THR A 393 43.86 -5.69 12.13
C THR A 393 45.27 -5.43 12.67
N LEU A 394 46.31 -6.06 12.10
CA LEU A 394 47.69 -5.87 12.56
C LEU A 394 48.20 -4.45 12.27
N ALA A 395 47.81 -3.87 11.14
CA ALA A 395 48.19 -2.50 10.81
C ALA A 395 47.48 -1.47 11.71
N GLU A 396 46.19 -1.66 12.02
CA GLU A 396 45.44 -0.80 12.96
C GLU A 396 46.02 -0.83 14.38
N GLU A 397 46.49 -1.99 14.85
CA GLU A 397 47.18 -2.13 16.14
C GLU A 397 48.66 -1.72 16.09
N GLN A 398 49.16 -1.28 14.93
CA GLN A 398 50.56 -0.96 14.68
C GLN A 398 51.53 -2.09 15.02
N ASP A 399 51.07 -3.34 14.94
CA ASP A 399 51.91 -4.53 15.11
C ASP A 399 52.62 -4.89 13.79
N TRP A 400 53.61 -4.07 13.45
CA TRP A 400 54.43 -4.24 12.25
C TRP A 400 55.25 -5.53 12.25
N ASN A 401 55.62 -6.02 13.45
CA ASN A 401 56.34 -7.28 13.60
C ASN A 401 55.43 -8.47 13.26
N GLY A 402 54.19 -8.46 13.75
CA GLY A 402 53.16 -9.42 13.39
C GLY A 402 52.84 -9.38 11.90
N LEU A 403 52.74 -8.18 11.31
CA LEU A 403 52.48 -8.00 9.88
C LEU A 403 53.61 -8.56 9.00
N SER A 404 54.86 -8.28 9.37
CA SER A 404 56.05 -8.81 8.68
C SER A 404 56.12 -10.35 8.79
N THR A 405 55.79 -10.89 9.97
CA THR A 405 55.71 -12.35 10.19
C THR A 405 54.62 -12.98 9.33
N LEU A 406 53.44 -12.35 9.24
CA LEU A 406 52.34 -12.79 8.38
C LEU A 406 52.75 -12.80 6.91
N ALA A 407 53.40 -11.74 6.44
CA ALA A 407 53.90 -11.64 5.07
C ALA A 407 54.96 -12.70 4.76
N ALA A 408 55.83 -13.02 5.73
CA ALA A 408 56.87 -14.05 5.58
C ALA A 408 56.31 -15.49 5.65
N SER A 409 55.12 -15.70 6.22
CA SER A 409 54.52 -17.02 6.38
C SER A 409 54.22 -17.74 5.06
N ARG A 410 54.13 -17.00 3.94
CA ARG A 410 53.98 -17.55 2.59
C ARG A 410 54.85 -16.81 1.59
N ARG A 411 55.47 -17.57 0.68
CA ARG A 411 56.26 -17.01 -0.43
C ARG A 411 55.49 -15.98 -1.26
N ALA A 412 54.20 -16.24 -1.48
CA ALA A 412 53.28 -15.33 -2.13
C ALA A 412 51.96 -15.29 -1.33
N PRO A 413 51.63 -14.15 -0.68
CA PRO A 413 50.34 -14.00 -0.02
C PRO A 413 49.18 -14.17 -1.02
N PRO A 414 48.07 -14.85 -0.66
CA PRO A 414 46.92 -15.05 -1.56
C PRO A 414 46.25 -13.77 -2.06
N ILE A 415 46.52 -12.65 -1.39
CA ILE A 415 45.98 -11.31 -1.69
C ILE A 415 47.02 -10.41 -2.36
N GLY A 416 48.24 -10.91 -2.62
CA GLY A 416 49.36 -10.07 -3.07
C GLY A 416 49.91 -9.17 -1.96
N TYR A 417 50.80 -8.25 -2.33
CA TYR A 417 51.40 -7.29 -1.41
C TYR A 417 50.72 -5.92 -1.43
N GLU A 418 49.89 -5.60 -2.43
CA GLU A 418 49.15 -4.32 -2.50
C GLU A 418 48.32 -4.04 -1.24
N PRO A 419 47.54 -4.99 -0.69
CA PRO A 419 46.74 -4.71 0.50
C PRO A 419 47.60 -4.50 1.76
N PHE A 420 48.84 -5.02 1.78
CA PHE A 420 49.79 -4.73 2.85
C PHE A 420 50.29 -3.29 2.75
N ILE A 421 50.57 -2.82 1.53
CA ILE A 421 51.00 -1.45 1.24
C ILE A 421 49.87 -0.49 1.63
N GLU A 422 48.66 -0.72 1.14
CA GLU A 422 47.47 0.08 1.48
C GLU A 422 47.26 0.18 2.99
N ALA A 423 47.35 -0.95 3.71
CA ALA A 423 47.19 -0.96 5.16
C ALA A 423 48.31 -0.20 5.89
N CYS A 424 49.56 -0.27 5.43
CA CYS A 424 50.66 0.51 6.00
C CYS A 424 50.50 2.01 5.75
N VAL A 425 50.09 2.39 4.53
CA VAL A 425 49.85 3.79 4.13
C VAL A 425 48.68 4.38 4.92
N ALA A 426 47.60 3.63 5.10
CA ALA A 426 46.43 4.07 5.89
C ALA A 426 46.74 4.31 7.38
N ASN A 427 47.83 3.73 7.89
CA ASN A 427 48.28 3.86 9.28
C ASN A 427 49.62 4.63 9.39
N ASP A 428 49.93 5.47 8.40
CA ASP A 428 51.07 6.40 8.35
C ASP A 428 52.47 5.77 8.50
N SER A 429 52.61 4.47 8.20
CA SER A 429 53.90 3.76 8.27
C SER A 429 54.52 3.60 6.89
N THR A 430 55.15 4.68 6.42
CA THR A 430 55.88 4.68 5.15
C THR A 430 57.08 3.70 5.13
N PRO A 431 57.87 3.51 6.21
CA PRO A 431 59.02 2.60 6.15
C PRO A 431 58.62 1.14 6.00
N GLU A 432 57.48 0.76 6.58
CA GLU A 432 56.97 -0.60 6.48
C GLU A 432 56.32 -0.83 5.11
N ALA A 433 55.63 0.17 4.55
CA ALA A 433 55.08 0.12 3.19
C ALA A 433 56.17 -0.15 2.13
N VAL A 434 57.33 0.52 2.23
CA VAL A 434 58.48 0.33 1.31
C VAL A 434 58.93 -1.13 1.25
N LYS A 435 58.94 -1.84 2.38
CA LYS A 435 59.33 -3.27 2.43
C LYS A 435 58.41 -4.11 1.55
N TYR A 436 57.10 -3.85 1.56
CA TYR A 436 56.15 -4.59 0.73
C TYR A 436 56.16 -4.13 -0.72
N ILE A 437 56.39 -2.84 -0.99
CA ILE A 437 56.55 -2.32 -2.36
C ILE A 437 57.73 -3.00 -3.08
N SER A 438 58.87 -3.18 -2.39
CA SER A 438 60.03 -3.85 -2.98
C SER A 438 59.73 -5.28 -3.48
N LYS A 439 58.73 -5.95 -2.89
CA LYS A 439 58.28 -7.32 -3.19
C LYS A 439 57.26 -7.42 -4.33
N LEU A 440 56.77 -6.30 -4.87
CA LEU A 440 55.88 -6.32 -6.05
C LEU A 440 56.62 -6.92 -7.26
N ALA A 441 55.86 -7.51 -8.18
CA ALA A 441 56.44 -8.16 -9.37
C ALA A 441 56.80 -7.13 -10.45
N LEU A 442 55.97 -6.11 -10.64
CA LEU A 442 56.10 -5.17 -11.74
C LEU A 442 56.83 -3.88 -11.30
N PRO A 443 57.92 -3.49 -11.97
CA PRO A 443 58.66 -2.26 -11.64
C PRO A 443 57.82 -0.99 -11.77
N ASN A 444 56.88 -0.93 -12.73
CA ASN A 444 55.98 0.21 -12.91
C ASN A 444 55.08 0.43 -11.69
N GLU A 445 54.46 -0.65 -11.17
CA GLU A 445 53.64 -0.58 -9.96
C GLU A 445 54.46 -0.14 -8.75
N LYS A 446 55.73 -0.60 -8.63
CA LYS A 446 56.65 -0.12 -7.59
C LYS A 446 56.86 1.38 -7.66
N MET A 447 57.13 1.90 -8.85
CA MET A 447 57.38 3.33 -9.06
C MET A 447 56.13 4.17 -8.73
N GLU A 448 54.95 3.71 -9.13
CA GLU A 448 53.68 4.38 -8.83
C GLU A 448 53.42 4.44 -7.32
N TRP A 449 53.54 3.31 -6.61
CA TRP A 449 53.38 3.26 -5.16
C TRP A 449 54.45 4.08 -4.42
N LEU A 450 55.73 4.03 -4.83
CA LEU A 450 56.79 4.83 -4.19
C LEU A 450 56.59 6.33 -4.41
N CYS A 451 56.05 6.73 -5.57
CA CYS A 451 55.67 8.12 -5.83
C CYS A 451 54.48 8.56 -4.97
N SER A 452 53.47 7.71 -4.79
CA SER A 452 52.28 8.04 -3.98
C SER A 452 52.62 8.25 -2.51
N ILE A 453 53.57 7.47 -1.96
CA ILE A 453 54.08 7.64 -0.58
C ILE A 453 55.19 8.70 -0.45
N GLN A 454 55.50 9.45 -1.53
CA GLN A 454 56.54 10.49 -1.59
C GLN A 454 57.99 10.02 -1.33
N CYS A 455 58.27 8.73 -1.54
CA CYS A 455 59.60 8.12 -1.48
C CYS A 455 60.30 8.19 -2.85
N PHE A 456 60.46 9.42 -3.37
CA PHE A 456 60.99 9.65 -4.72
C PHE A 456 62.43 9.15 -4.94
N GLY A 457 63.22 9.03 -3.87
CA GLY A 457 64.59 8.52 -3.95
C GLY A 457 64.62 7.03 -4.33
N GLU A 458 63.82 6.22 -3.64
CA GLU A 458 63.70 4.79 -3.92
C GLU A 458 62.99 4.53 -5.25
N ALA A 459 61.97 5.35 -5.59
CA ALA A 459 61.32 5.30 -6.89
C ALA A 459 62.31 5.51 -8.05
N ALA A 460 63.27 6.43 -7.85
CA ALA A 460 64.28 6.74 -8.86
C ALA A 460 65.33 5.65 -9.01
N GLU A 461 65.72 4.94 -7.93
CA GLU A 461 66.60 3.78 -8.05
C GLU A 461 65.93 2.66 -8.87
N VAL A 462 64.65 2.37 -8.61
CA VAL A 462 63.89 1.39 -9.41
C VAL A 462 63.81 1.81 -10.89
N ALA A 463 63.56 3.09 -11.17
CA ALA A 463 63.53 3.61 -12.54
C ALA A 463 64.91 3.57 -13.23
N LYS A 464 65.99 3.74 -12.45
CA LYS A 464 67.37 3.65 -12.93
C LYS A 464 67.73 2.21 -13.30
N ASP A 465 67.38 1.25 -12.46
CA ASP A 465 67.64 -0.18 -12.70
C ASP A 465 66.93 -0.68 -13.96
N GLU A 466 65.71 -0.21 -14.22
CA GLU A 466 64.94 -0.51 -15.43
C GLU A 466 65.38 0.32 -16.66
N LYS A 467 66.35 1.22 -16.50
CA LYS A 467 66.83 2.17 -17.54
C LYS A 467 65.70 3.02 -18.15
N ASN A 468 64.65 3.31 -17.37
CA ASN A 468 63.48 4.06 -17.82
C ASN A 468 63.67 5.57 -17.57
N VAL A 469 64.27 6.26 -18.55
CA VAL A 469 64.57 7.70 -18.47
C VAL A 469 63.30 8.55 -18.38
N ASP A 470 62.21 8.14 -19.00
CA ASP A 470 60.95 8.89 -18.96
C ASP A 470 60.27 8.81 -17.59
N ALA A 471 60.34 7.64 -16.94
CA ALA A 471 59.92 7.50 -15.55
C ALA A 471 60.78 8.36 -14.61
N LEU A 472 62.12 8.40 -14.78
CA LEU A 472 62.99 9.28 -14.00
C LEU A 472 62.64 10.77 -14.17
N ARG A 473 62.35 11.19 -15.41
CA ARG A 473 61.89 12.57 -15.70
C ARG A 473 60.56 12.88 -15.02
N TYR A 474 59.63 11.93 -15.00
CA TYR A 474 58.36 12.07 -14.27
C TYR A 474 58.59 12.19 -12.75
N ILE A 475 59.39 11.30 -12.17
CA ILE A 475 59.72 11.32 -10.73
C ILE A 475 60.43 12.62 -10.34
N SER A 476 61.36 13.14 -11.16
CA SER A 476 62.01 14.45 -10.95
C SER A 476 61.01 15.62 -10.94
N ARG A 477 59.97 15.58 -11.79
CA ARG A 477 58.89 16.58 -11.78
C ARG A 477 58.03 16.48 -10.52
N CYS A 478 57.76 15.27 -10.03
CA CYS A 478 57.02 15.05 -8.79
C CYS A 478 57.84 15.47 -7.55
N ALA A 479 59.17 15.31 -7.59
CA ALA A 479 60.09 15.68 -6.51
C ALA A 479 60.41 17.19 -6.40
N LYS A 480 59.67 18.08 -7.08
CA LYS A 480 59.90 19.55 -7.08
C LYS A 480 60.00 20.15 -5.66
N GLY A 481 59.26 19.61 -4.70
CA GLY A 481 59.29 20.04 -3.30
C GLY A 481 60.48 19.54 -2.47
N LYS A 482 61.33 18.64 -3.01
CA LYS A 482 62.48 18.03 -2.32
C LYS A 482 63.77 18.25 -3.12
N PRO A 483 64.45 19.41 -2.98
CA PRO A 483 65.53 19.83 -3.90
C PRO A 483 66.76 18.91 -3.88
N VAL A 484 67.07 18.29 -2.73
CA VAL A 484 68.21 17.36 -2.60
C VAL A 484 67.93 16.06 -3.37
N VAL A 485 66.74 15.49 -3.21
CA VAL A 485 66.33 14.27 -3.91
C VAL A 485 66.24 14.53 -5.41
N LYS A 486 65.68 15.67 -5.81
CA LYS A 486 65.61 16.07 -7.22
C LYS A 486 66.99 16.16 -7.89
N ARG A 487 67.97 16.81 -7.25
CA ARG A 487 69.35 16.89 -7.79
C ARG A 487 69.98 15.51 -8.02
N ARG A 488 69.70 14.55 -7.12
CA ARG A 488 70.16 13.15 -7.26
C ARG A 488 69.49 12.47 -8.45
N ILE A 489 68.18 12.65 -8.64
CA ILE A 489 67.44 12.11 -9.79
C ILE A 489 67.95 12.72 -11.11
N ASP A 490 68.18 14.04 -11.14
CA ASP A 490 68.68 14.73 -12.33
C ASP A 490 70.13 14.32 -12.67
N ALA A 491 70.92 13.86 -11.70
CA ALA A 491 72.21 13.21 -11.96
C ALA A 491 72.03 11.84 -12.62
N MET A 492 71.11 11.00 -12.12
CA MET A 492 70.80 9.68 -12.71
C MET A 492 70.26 9.79 -14.15
N ILE A 493 69.46 10.82 -14.45
CA ILE A 493 68.98 11.09 -15.80
C ILE A 493 70.14 11.37 -16.76
N ARG A 494 71.15 12.14 -16.31
CA ARG A 494 72.35 12.45 -17.10
C ARG A 494 73.26 11.25 -17.30
N GLU A 495 73.34 10.36 -16.31
CA GLU A 495 74.12 9.11 -16.39
C GLU A 495 73.54 8.12 -17.41
N LEU A 496 72.20 8.04 -17.53
CA LEU A 496 71.53 7.09 -18.42
C LEU A 496 71.17 7.66 -19.80
N GLY A 497 71.07 8.98 -19.94
CA GLY A 497 70.75 9.66 -21.20
C GLY A 497 71.96 10.21 -21.96
N GLY A 498 73.17 9.84 -21.54
CA GLY A 498 74.44 10.16 -22.22
C GLY A 498 74.84 9.13 -23.27
#